data_AF-A0A2X2SZY7-F1
#
_entry.id   AF-A0A2X2SZY7-F1
#
_cell.length_a   1.000
_cell.length_b   1.000
_cell.length_c   1.000
_cell.angle_alpha   90.00
_cell.angle_beta   90.00
_cell.angle_gamma   90.00
#
_symmetry.space_group_name_H-M   'P 1'
#
loop_
_entity.id
_entity.type
_entity.pdbx_description
1 polymer ?
#
loop_
_entity_poly.entity_id
_entity_poly.type
_entity_poly.pdbx_seq_one_letter_code
_entity_poly.pdbx_strand_id
1 'polypeptide(L)'
;MPGINPVSASAPDVSALVRQALLDEVWLTPKPGLVDGANSGSHRDMDLPMFLDSIAAIGPWFSTFLALGREHAGRGACEMLRLIRPAGIACEQAMYQATHGVNTHKGGVFSLGLLSTAAGRLQEQGKALTASALCSTVSEICSGIVERELVAARKASSVGERLYQQFGLTGARGEAEKRVSDGAPARIALLAGGELPQTSPA
;
A
#
# COMPACT_ATOMS: atom_id res chain seq x y z
N MET A 1 -0.80 -35.73 32.61
CA MET A 1 -1.29 -34.47 32.01
C MET A 1 -0.56 -34.29 30.68
N PRO A 2 -1.21 -34.37 29.52
CA PRO A 2 -0.55 -34.09 28.25
C PRO A 2 -0.22 -32.60 28.20
N GLY A 3 1.04 -32.27 27.91
CA GLY A 3 1.50 -30.89 27.75
C GLY A 3 0.79 -30.23 26.58
N ILE A 4 0.14 -29.11 26.85
CA ILE A 4 -0.36 -28.22 25.81
C ILE A 4 0.88 -27.59 25.17
N ASN A 5 1.26 -28.10 23.99
CA ASN A 5 2.21 -27.38 23.15
C ASN A 5 1.61 -26.01 22.84
N PRO A 6 2.30 -24.90 23.10
CA PRO A 6 1.84 -23.60 22.63
C PRO A 6 1.82 -23.69 21.10
N VAL A 7 0.62 -23.61 20.52
CA VAL A 7 0.46 -23.39 19.08
C VAL A 7 1.21 -22.10 18.80
N SER A 8 2.35 -22.19 18.12
CA SER A 8 3.06 -21.01 17.64
C SER A 8 2.06 -20.22 16.81
N ALA A 9 1.73 -19.01 17.25
CA ALA A 9 0.86 -18.14 16.48
C ALA A 9 1.45 -18.01 15.07
N SER A 10 0.72 -18.49 14.06
CA SER A 10 1.09 -18.30 12.66
C SER A 10 1.34 -16.82 12.43
N ALA A 11 2.42 -16.47 11.73
CA ALA A 11 2.60 -15.10 11.25
C ALA A 11 1.34 -14.69 10.46
N PRO A 12 0.87 -13.43 10.59
CA PRO A 12 -0.32 -12.96 9.89
C PRO A 12 -0.12 -13.03 8.37
N ASP A 13 -1.15 -13.46 7.65
CA ASP A 13 -1.17 -13.42 6.19
C ASP A 13 -1.37 -11.98 5.71
N VAL A 14 -0.26 -11.27 5.50
CA VAL A 14 -0.23 -9.87 5.08
C VAL A 14 -1.01 -9.65 3.78
N SER A 15 -0.94 -10.58 2.83
CA SER A 15 -1.63 -10.44 1.54
C SER A 15 -3.15 -10.49 1.72
N ALA A 16 -3.64 -11.42 2.55
CA ALA A 16 -5.05 -11.50 2.88
C ALA A 16 -5.53 -10.23 3.60
N LEU A 17 -4.74 -9.71 4.54
CA LEU A 17 -5.06 -8.47 5.27
C LEU A 17 -5.13 -7.25 4.34
N VAL A 18 -4.20 -7.13 3.39
CA VAL A 18 -4.20 -6.05 2.40
C VAL A 18 -5.43 -6.13 1.49
N ARG A 19 -5.78 -7.33 1.02
CA ARG A 19 -7.00 -7.54 0.23
C ARG A 19 -8.25 -7.18 1.02
N GLN A 20 -8.32 -7.56 2.30
CA GLN A 20 -9.44 -7.21 3.16
C GLN A 20 -9.52 -5.69 3.39
N ALA A 21 -8.39 -5.02 3.59
CA ALA A 21 -8.34 -3.56 3.75
C ALA A 21 -8.88 -2.83 2.51
N LEU A 22 -8.60 -3.33 1.31
CA LEU A 22 -9.18 -2.79 0.07
C LEU A 22 -10.70 -2.96 0.02
N LEU A 23 -11.22 -4.13 0.40
CA LEU A 23 -12.66 -4.36 0.46
C LEU A 23 -13.32 -3.45 1.49
N ASP A 24 -12.76 -3.37 2.70
CA ASP A 24 -13.28 -2.51 3.76
C ASP A 24 -13.31 -1.03 3.35
N GLU A 25 -12.31 -0.56 2.60
CA GLU A 25 -12.21 0.83 2.13
C GLU A 25 -13.36 1.18 1.18
N VAL A 26 -13.73 0.25 0.30
CA VAL A 26 -14.80 0.45 -0.68
C VAL A 26 -16.18 0.37 -0.02
N TRP A 27 -16.34 -0.48 0.99
CA TRP A 27 -17.61 -0.61 1.73
C TRP A 27 -17.81 0.45 2.80
N LEU A 28 -16.75 1.17 3.21
CA LEU A 28 -16.88 2.28 4.15
C LEU A 28 -17.80 3.35 3.56
N THR A 29 -18.96 3.55 4.18
CA THR A 29 -20.02 4.44 3.69
C THR A 29 -20.50 5.33 4.85
N PRO A 30 -20.65 6.65 4.66
CA PRO A 30 -20.47 7.41 3.42
C PRO A 30 -19.01 7.83 3.15
N LYS A 31 -18.62 7.95 1.88
CA LYS A 31 -17.37 8.58 1.45
C LYS A 31 -17.65 9.80 0.56
N PRO A 32 -17.70 11.02 1.13
CA PRO A 32 -18.02 12.23 0.39
C PRO A 32 -17.15 12.40 -0.87
N GLY A 33 -17.80 12.40 -2.03
CA GLY A 33 -17.15 12.61 -3.33
C GLY A 33 -16.44 11.39 -3.93
N LEU A 34 -16.30 10.29 -3.20
CA LEU A 34 -15.67 9.04 -3.67
C LEU A 34 -16.72 7.95 -3.91
N VAL A 35 -16.30 6.88 -4.59
CA VAL A 35 -17.11 5.66 -4.72
C VAL A 35 -17.21 4.93 -3.37
N ASP A 36 -18.42 4.54 -3.00
CA ASP A 36 -18.74 3.75 -1.80
C ASP A 36 -19.88 2.74 -2.04
N GLY A 37 -20.35 2.10 -0.97
CA GLY A 37 -21.44 1.13 -1.01
C GLY A 37 -22.80 1.70 -1.39
N ALA A 38 -22.98 3.03 -1.35
CA ALA A 38 -24.24 3.70 -1.63
C ALA A 38 -24.26 4.37 -3.02
N ASN A 39 -23.13 4.88 -3.53
CA ASN A 39 -23.08 5.61 -4.79
C ASN A 39 -21.64 5.76 -5.36
N SER A 40 -21.53 6.33 -6.57
CA SER A 40 -20.26 6.62 -7.24
C SER A 40 -19.63 7.97 -6.84
N GLY A 41 -20.16 8.67 -5.84
CA GLY A 41 -19.69 9.99 -5.44
C GLY A 41 -19.75 11.01 -6.58
N SER A 42 -18.65 11.73 -6.82
CA SER A 42 -18.53 12.68 -7.93
C SER A 42 -18.11 12.02 -9.25
N HIS A 43 -17.86 10.71 -9.25
CA HIS A 43 -17.37 10.01 -10.41
C HIS A 43 -18.49 9.65 -11.39
N ARG A 44 -18.16 9.66 -12.68
CA ARG A 44 -19.04 9.23 -13.77
C ARG A 44 -18.46 8.06 -14.57
N ASP A 45 -17.22 7.71 -14.27
CA ASP A 45 -16.37 6.77 -14.99
C ASP A 45 -16.10 5.48 -14.20
N MET A 46 -16.50 5.43 -12.91
CA MET A 46 -16.28 4.29 -12.02
C MET A 46 -17.45 4.10 -11.06
N ASP A 47 -17.64 2.86 -10.62
CA ASP A 47 -18.65 2.44 -9.67
C ASP A 47 -18.13 1.31 -8.77
N LEU A 48 -18.96 0.92 -7.80
CA LEU A 48 -18.64 -0.12 -6.83
C LEU A 48 -18.27 -1.48 -7.50
N PRO A 49 -19.06 -2.02 -8.47
CA PRO A 49 -18.67 -3.22 -9.21
C PRO A 49 -17.28 -3.15 -9.81
N MET A 50 -16.92 -2.04 -10.46
CA MET A 50 -15.59 -1.86 -11.06
C MET A 50 -14.48 -1.87 -9.99
N PHE A 51 -14.73 -1.33 -8.80
CA PHE A 51 -13.80 -1.45 -7.67
C PHE A 51 -13.64 -2.90 -7.21
N LEU A 52 -14.71 -3.68 -7.12
CA LEU A 52 -14.64 -5.09 -6.75
C LEU A 52 -13.87 -5.93 -7.79
N ASP A 53 -14.11 -5.70 -9.08
CA ASP A 53 -13.37 -6.34 -10.18
C ASP A 53 -11.89 -5.98 -10.11
N SER A 54 -11.59 -4.71 -9.86
CA SER A 54 -10.22 -4.25 -9.63
C SER A 54 -9.56 -4.96 -8.45
N ILE A 55 -10.23 -5.10 -7.31
CA ILE A 55 -9.68 -5.77 -6.12
C ILE A 55 -9.41 -7.24 -6.39
N ALA A 56 -10.30 -7.91 -7.13
CA ALA A 56 -10.10 -9.28 -7.55
C ALA A 56 -8.84 -9.42 -8.44
N ALA A 57 -8.60 -8.47 -9.35
CA ALA A 57 -7.45 -8.47 -10.24
C ALA A 57 -6.12 -8.15 -9.53
N ILE A 58 -6.11 -7.18 -8.62
CA ILE A 58 -4.87 -6.74 -7.95
C ILE A 58 -4.53 -7.54 -6.69
N GLY A 59 -5.53 -8.14 -6.02
CA GLY A 59 -5.36 -8.87 -4.76
C GLY A 59 -4.21 -9.89 -4.75
N PRO A 60 -4.07 -10.76 -5.77
CA PRO A 60 -2.99 -11.74 -5.83
C PRO A 60 -1.58 -11.12 -5.86
N TRP A 61 -1.42 -9.90 -6.39
CA TRP A 61 -0.12 -9.24 -6.51
C TRP A 61 0.50 -8.86 -5.17
N PHE A 62 -0.29 -8.71 -4.10
CA PHE A 62 0.26 -8.42 -2.77
C PHE A 62 1.10 -9.56 -2.20
N SER A 63 0.82 -10.80 -2.58
CA SER A 63 1.70 -11.94 -2.30
C SER A 63 3.00 -11.87 -3.07
N THR A 64 2.99 -11.35 -4.30
CA THR A 64 4.21 -11.09 -5.08
C THR A 64 5.06 -10.01 -4.42
N PHE A 65 4.48 -8.89 -3.99
CA PHE A 65 5.23 -7.84 -3.28
C PHE A 65 5.83 -8.33 -1.97
N LEU A 66 5.08 -9.14 -1.21
CA LEU A 66 5.55 -9.78 0.01
C LEU A 66 6.74 -10.71 -0.27
N ALA A 67 6.64 -11.56 -1.29
CA ALA A 67 7.70 -12.47 -1.70
C ALA A 67 8.96 -11.73 -2.14
N LEU A 68 8.84 -10.69 -2.97
CA LEU A 68 9.97 -9.86 -3.39
C LEU A 68 10.65 -9.16 -2.19
N GLY A 69 9.86 -8.72 -1.21
CA GLY A 69 10.37 -8.17 0.03
C GLY A 69 11.26 -9.15 0.81
N ARG A 70 10.83 -10.41 0.90
CA ARG A 70 11.61 -11.50 1.51
C ARG A 70 12.86 -11.82 0.70
N GLU A 71 12.69 -12.09 -0.59
CA GLU A 71 13.77 -12.48 -1.51
C GLU A 71 14.92 -11.46 -1.51
N HIS A 72 14.60 -10.18 -1.42
CA HIS A 72 15.58 -9.09 -1.49
C HIS A 72 15.84 -8.42 -0.14
N ALA A 73 15.56 -9.10 0.97
CA ALA A 73 15.71 -8.53 2.31
C ALA A 73 17.15 -8.08 2.66
N GLY A 74 18.15 -8.69 2.02
CA GLY A 74 19.57 -8.33 2.15
C GLY A 74 20.03 -7.17 1.25
N ARG A 75 19.23 -6.74 0.28
CA ARG A 75 19.58 -5.63 -0.63
C ARG A 75 19.43 -4.28 0.05
N GLY A 76 20.13 -3.26 -0.45
CA GLY A 76 19.97 -1.89 0.04
C GLY A 76 18.56 -1.37 -0.22
N ALA A 77 18.01 -0.55 0.68
CA ALA A 77 16.63 -0.06 0.57
C ALA A 77 16.38 0.71 -0.75
N CYS A 78 17.36 1.49 -1.20
CA CYS A 78 17.27 2.22 -2.47
C CYS A 78 17.25 1.31 -3.72
N GLU A 79 17.73 0.06 -3.63
CA GLU A 79 17.67 -0.92 -4.72
C GLU A 79 16.31 -1.61 -4.76
N MET A 80 15.68 -1.80 -3.60
CA MET A 80 14.38 -2.47 -3.45
C MET A 80 13.31 -1.86 -4.36
N LEU A 81 13.22 -0.52 -4.42
CA LEU A 81 12.22 0.15 -5.27
C LEU A 81 12.38 -0.19 -6.76
N ARG A 82 13.62 -0.41 -7.22
CA ARG A 82 13.87 -0.83 -8.62
C ARG A 82 13.43 -2.28 -8.84
N LEU A 83 13.68 -3.15 -7.86
CA LEU A 83 13.35 -4.57 -7.94
C LEU A 83 11.85 -4.83 -7.95
N ILE A 84 11.07 -4.07 -7.18
CA ILE A 84 9.61 -4.24 -7.10
C ILE A 84 8.83 -3.50 -8.19
N ARG A 85 9.47 -2.57 -8.91
CA ARG A 85 8.79 -1.73 -9.92
C ARG A 85 8.12 -2.52 -11.04
N PRO A 86 8.74 -3.56 -11.63
CA PRO A 86 8.08 -4.36 -12.67
C PRO A 86 6.77 -4.98 -12.16
N ALA A 87 6.75 -5.48 -10.93
CA ALA A 87 5.53 -6.01 -10.30
C ALA A 87 4.48 -4.91 -10.06
N GLY A 88 4.92 -3.71 -9.64
CA GLY A 88 4.09 -2.50 -9.57
C GLY A 88 3.37 -2.19 -10.88
N ILE A 89 4.13 -2.13 -11.97
CA ILE A 89 3.60 -1.82 -13.31
C ILE A 89 2.63 -2.91 -13.78
N ALA A 90 2.97 -4.19 -13.58
CA ALA A 90 2.11 -5.29 -13.99
C ALA A 90 0.81 -5.35 -13.17
N CYS A 91 0.88 -5.04 -11.87
CA CYS A 91 -0.30 -4.90 -11.02
C CYS A 91 -1.20 -3.73 -11.47
N GLU A 92 -0.62 -2.56 -11.79
CA GLU A 92 -1.37 -1.45 -12.40
C GLU A 92 -2.02 -1.84 -13.74
N GLN A 93 -1.33 -2.62 -14.58
CA GLN A 93 -1.90 -3.11 -15.83
C GLN A 93 -3.07 -4.06 -15.60
N ALA A 94 -2.96 -4.98 -14.63
CA ALA A 94 -4.06 -5.87 -14.25
C ALA A 94 -5.29 -5.07 -13.75
N MET A 95 -5.06 -4.02 -12.96
CA MET A 95 -6.09 -3.06 -12.57
C MET A 95 -6.77 -2.45 -13.80
N TYR A 96 -6.00 -1.79 -14.69
CA TYR A 96 -6.56 -1.14 -15.87
C TYR A 96 -7.29 -2.10 -16.82
N GLN A 97 -6.83 -3.35 -16.93
CA GLN A 97 -7.51 -4.36 -17.75
C GLN A 97 -8.88 -4.72 -17.15
N ALA A 98 -8.96 -4.91 -15.83
CA ALA A 98 -10.20 -5.22 -15.14
C ALA A 98 -11.20 -4.05 -15.13
N THR A 99 -10.70 -2.81 -15.23
CA THR A 99 -11.52 -1.59 -15.14
C THR A 99 -11.66 -0.84 -16.46
N HIS A 100 -11.37 -1.48 -17.59
CA HIS A 100 -11.49 -0.87 -18.92
C HIS A 100 -10.73 0.46 -19.08
N GLY A 101 -9.56 0.56 -18.44
CA GLY A 101 -8.68 1.74 -18.50
C GLY A 101 -8.94 2.78 -17.41
N VAL A 102 -9.88 2.54 -16.50
CA VAL A 102 -10.21 3.48 -15.41
C VAL A 102 -9.27 3.29 -14.22
N ASN A 103 -8.77 4.39 -13.66
CA ASN A 103 -7.91 4.35 -12.48
C ASN A 103 -8.76 4.26 -11.20
N THR A 104 -8.90 3.07 -10.63
CA THR A 104 -9.59 2.83 -9.35
C THR A 104 -8.63 2.81 -8.16
N HIS A 105 -7.50 2.11 -8.29
CA HIS A 105 -6.61 1.79 -7.17
C HIS A 105 -5.12 2.09 -7.41
N LYS A 106 -4.72 2.93 -8.38
CA LYS A 106 -3.28 3.16 -8.65
C LYS A 106 -2.52 3.63 -7.40
N GLY A 107 -3.12 4.53 -6.61
CA GLY A 107 -2.55 4.96 -5.32
C GLY A 107 -2.49 3.83 -4.29
N GLY A 108 -3.53 2.97 -4.25
CA GLY A 108 -3.57 1.78 -3.41
C GLY A 108 -2.48 0.78 -3.78
N VAL A 109 -2.31 0.46 -5.06
CA VAL A 109 -1.24 -0.42 -5.57
C VAL A 109 0.13 0.09 -5.13
N PHE A 110 0.40 1.39 -5.25
CA PHE A 110 1.66 1.99 -4.81
C PHE A 110 1.88 1.82 -3.31
N SER A 111 0.96 2.31 -2.48
CA SER A 111 1.13 2.34 -1.02
C SER A 111 1.11 0.93 -0.40
N LEU A 112 0.15 0.10 -0.81
CA LEU A 112 -0.02 -1.26 -0.30
C LEU A 112 1.08 -2.19 -0.82
N GLY A 113 1.52 -2.02 -2.06
CA GLY A 113 2.67 -2.75 -2.59
C GLY A 113 3.94 -2.48 -1.80
N LEU A 114 4.23 -1.21 -1.48
CA LEU A 114 5.36 -0.83 -0.63
C LEU A 114 5.26 -1.41 0.78
N LEU A 115 4.08 -1.38 1.40
CA LEU A 115 3.85 -1.96 2.72
C LEU A 115 3.99 -3.49 2.72
N SER A 116 3.48 -4.19 1.69
CA SER A 116 3.67 -5.62 1.52
C SER A 116 5.15 -5.97 1.36
N THR A 117 5.90 -5.22 0.55
CA THR A 117 7.35 -5.41 0.40
C THR A 117 8.09 -5.14 1.72
N ALA A 118 7.76 -4.08 2.43
CA ALA A 118 8.34 -3.78 3.75
C ALA A 118 8.06 -4.90 4.75
N ALA A 119 6.84 -5.43 4.79
CA ALA A 119 6.47 -6.54 5.66
C ALA A 119 7.27 -7.80 5.33
N GLY A 120 7.43 -8.13 4.03
CA GLY A 120 8.22 -9.28 3.60
C GLY A 120 9.68 -9.17 4.02
N ARG A 121 10.26 -7.99 3.83
CA ARG A 121 11.64 -7.69 4.26
C ARG A 121 11.82 -7.83 5.77
N LEU A 122 10.89 -7.29 6.56
CA LEU A 122 10.96 -7.36 8.02
C LEU A 122 10.79 -8.80 8.53
N GLN A 123 9.88 -9.57 7.93
CA GLN A 123 9.68 -10.99 8.25
C GLN A 123 10.94 -11.81 8.00
N GLU A 124 11.59 -11.61 6.84
CA GLU A 124 12.85 -12.30 6.51
C GLU A 124 13.98 -11.92 7.47
N GLN A 125 13.97 -10.69 7.98
CA GLN A 125 14.93 -10.21 8.99
C GLN A 125 14.57 -10.64 10.43
N GLY A 126 13.49 -11.41 10.63
CA GLY A 126 13.03 -11.81 11.97
C GLY A 126 12.54 -10.63 12.83
N LYS A 127 12.14 -9.51 12.21
CA LYS A 127 11.67 -8.30 12.90
C LYS A 127 10.15 -8.30 13.06
N ALA A 128 9.68 -7.71 14.15
CA ALA A 128 8.25 -7.53 14.40
C ALA A 128 7.61 -6.56 13.39
N LEU A 129 6.38 -6.86 12.99
CA LEU A 129 5.59 -6.03 12.08
C LEU A 129 4.81 -4.96 12.85
N THR A 130 5.48 -3.88 13.23
CA THR A 130 4.85 -2.72 13.86
C THR A 130 4.58 -1.61 12.83
N ALA A 131 3.62 -0.72 13.12
CA ALA A 131 3.35 0.46 12.29
C ALA A 131 4.64 1.26 12.01
N SER A 132 5.41 1.52 13.06
CA SER A 132 6.65 2.29 13.00
C SER A 132 7.72 1.59 12.16
N ALA A 133 7.89 0.27 12.31
CA ALA A 133 8.85 -0.51 11.53
C ALA A 133 8.48 -0.52 10.04
N LEU A 134 7.21 -0.72 9.73
CA LEU A 134 6.70 -0.69 8.35
C LEU A 134 6.91 0.69 7.72
N CYS A 135 6.47 1.76 8.37
CA CYS A 135 6.60 3.12 7.85
C CYS A 135 8.07 3.55 7.68
N SER A 136 8.93 3.18 8.63
CA SER A 136 10.37 3.44 8.52
C SER A 136 10.99 2.72 7.32
N THR A 137 10.65 1.43 7.14
CA THR A 137 11.14 0.64 6.01
C THR A 137 10.65 1.19 4.68
N VAL A 138 9.39 1.62 4.59
CA VAL A 138 8.84 2.26 3.37
C VAL A 138 9.58 3.57 3.04
N SER A 139 9.82 4.42 4.04
CA SER A 139 10.59 5.67 3.89
C SER A 139 12.02 5.40 3.40
N GLU A 140 12.68 4.38 3.93
CA GLU A 140 14.00 3.96 3.45
C GLU A 140 13.98 3.48 1.98
N ILE A 141 12.97 2.67 1.61
CA ILE A 141 12.79 2.20 0.23
C ILE A 141 12.53 3.37 -0.74
N CYS A 142 11.77 4.37 -0.29
CA CYS A 142 11.36 5.52 -1.09
C CYS A 142 12.36 6.68 -1.06
N SER A 143 13.46 6.59 -0.32
CA SER A 143 14.43 7.68 -0.18
C SER A 143 14.95 8.18 -1.54
N GLY A 144 14.71 9.47 -1.83
CA GLY A 144 15.06 10.17 -3.06
C GLY A 144 14.08 9.95 -4.22
N ILE A 145 12.90 9.37 -4.01
CA ILE A 145 11.90 9.15 -5.06
C ILE A 145 11.35 10.47 -5.59
N VAL A 146 11.17 11.49 -4.75
CA VAL A 146 10.63 12.79 -5.19
C VAL A 146 11.61 13.47 -6.14
N GLU A 147 12.89 13.53 -5.77
CA GLU A 147 13.94 14.08 -6.63
C GLU A 147 14.02 13.32 -7.96
N ARG A 148 14.07 11.98 -7.90
CA ARG A 148 14.24 11.14 -9.10
C ARG A 148 13.04 11.11 -10.03
N GLU A 149 11.82 11.21 -9.51
CA GLU A 149 10.60 10.98 -10.29
C GLU A 149 9.72 12.21 -10.50
N LEU A 150 9.83 13.23 -9.65
CA LEU A 150 9.01 14.44 -9.78
C LEU A 150 9.85 15.62 -10.26
N VAL A 151 11.03 15.86 -9.68
CA VAL A 151 11.92 16.95 -10.10
C VAL A 151 12.54 16.64 -11.46
N ALA A 152 13.05 15.41 -11.66
CA ALA A 152 13.68 15.03 -12.92
C ALA A 152 12.68 14.70 -14.05
N ALA A 153 11.37 14.65 -13.77
CA ALA A 153 10.36 14.31 -14.78
C ALA A 153 10.14 15.43 -15.79
N ARG A 154 10.47 15.13 -17.06
CA ARG A 154 10.29 16.07 -18.19
C ARG A 154 8.85 16.18 -18.69
N LYS A 155 7.97 15.23 -18.36
CA LYS A 155 6.55 15.21 -18.77
C LYS A 155 5.69 14.62 -17.66
N ALA A 156 4.56 15.26 -17.37
CA ALA A 156 3.59 14.74 -16.42
C ALA A 156 2.66 13.71 -17.08
N SER A 157 2.78 12.47 -16.67
CA SER A 157 1.98 11.33 -17.15
C SER A 157 0.80 11.00 -16.24
N SER A 158 0.83 11.45 -14.98
CA SER A 158 -0.22 11.21 -13.98
C SER A 158 -0.81 12.51 -13.42
N VAL A 159 -2.00 12.42 -12.80
CA VAL A 159 -2.60 13.54 -12.06
C VAL A 159 -1.64 14.05 -10.98
N GLY A 160 -0.99 13.13 -10.25
CA GLY A 160 -0.01 13.49 -9.21
C GLY A 160 1.19 14.27 -9.76
N GLU A 161 1.75 13.87 -10.90
CA GLU A 161 2.82 14.62 -11.55
C GLU A 161 2.36 15.99 -12.06
N ARG A 162 1.14 16.11 -12.58
CA ARG A 162 0.57 17.41 -12.98
C ARG A 162 0.40 18.33 -11.78
N LEU A 163 -0.14 17.81 -10.67
CA LEU A 163 -0.29 18.56 -9.42
C LEU A 163 1.07 18.97 -8.85
N TYR A 164 2.10 18.13 -8.97
CA TYR A 164 3.46 18.50 -8.60
C TYR A 164 4.00 19.65 -9.47
N GLN A 165 3.89 19.54 -10.79
CA GLN A 165 4.39 20.57 -11.71
C GLN A 165 3.64 21.91 -11.54
N GLN A 166 2.35 21.87 -11.23
CA GLN A 166 1.51 23.06 -11.13
C GLN A 166 1.55 23.70 -9.74
N PHE A 167 1.68 22.91 -8.67
CA PHE A 167 1.50 23.37 -7.28
C PHE A 167 2.58 22.91 -6.29
N GLY A 168 3.59 22.15 -6.74
CA GLY A 168 4.63 21.58 -5.88
C GLY A 168 4.16 20.45 -4.96
N LEU A 169 2.93 19.94 -5.17
CA LEU A 169 2.34 18.89 -4.34
C LEU A 169 2.95 17.53 -4.68
N THR A 170 3.72 16.96 -3.75
CA THR A 170 4.44 15.70 -3.94
C THR A 170 3.55 14.45 -3.91
N GLY A 171 2.34 14.59 -3.34
CA GLY A 171 1.36 13.51 -3.23
C GLY A 171 1.90 12.26 -2.52
N ALA A 172 1.36 11.09 -2.89
CA ALA A 172 1.71 9.79 -2.30
C ALA A 172 3.21 9.48 -2.31
N ARG A 173 3.97 9.97 -3.32
CA ARG A 173 5.43 9.78 -3.39
C ARG A 173 6.16 10.54 -2.27
N GLY A 174 5.77 11.78 -2.01
CA GLY A 174 6.35 12.56 -0.93
C GLY A 174 5.94 12.05 0.45
N GLU A 175 4.70 11.59 0.60
CA GLU A 175 4.25 10.94 1.85
C GLU A 175 4.99 9.63 2.11
N ALA A 176 5.28 8.84 1.06
CA ALA A 176 6.04 7.59 1.20
C ALA A 176 7.53 7.83 1.48
N GLU A 177 8.12 8.89 0.92
CA GLU A 177 9.51 9.28 1.18
C GLU A 177 9.70 9.84 2.59
N LYS A 178 8.78 10.70 3.04
CA LYS A 178 8.72 11.14 4.43
C LYS A 178 8.34 9.95 5.30
N ARG A 179 8.80 9.92 6.56
CA ARG A 179 8.16 9.01 7.53
C ARG A 179 6.70 9.43 7.58
N VAL A 180 5.78 8.50 7.28
CA VAL A 180 4.35 8.73 7.43
C VAL A 180 4.09 9.02 8.91
N SER A 181 4.00 10.30 9.26
CA SER A 181 3.54 10.76 10.56
C SER A 181 2.01 10.75 10.52
N ASP A 182 1.44 9.71 11.13
CA ASP A 182 0.04 9.56 11.53
C ASP A 182 -1.05 9.80 10.48
N GLY A 183 -1.73 8.71 10.09
CA GLY A 183 -3.08 8.79 9.49
C GLY A 183 -3.44 7.65 8.54
N ALA A 184 -2.59 7.35 7.56
CA ALA A 184 -2.90 6.37 6.51
C ALA A 184 -2.45 4.90 6.76
N PRO A 185 -1.40 4.59 7.56
CA PRO A 185 -0.94 3.21 7.76
C PRO A 185 -1.56 2.53 9.00
N ALA A 186 -2.42 3.24 9.75
CA ALA A 186 -2.94 2.77 11.03
C ALA A 186 -3.71 1.44 10.90
N ARG A 187 -4.43 1.19 9.80
CA ARG A 187 -5.20 -0.06 9.63
C ARG A 187 -4.37 -1.29 9.26
N ILE A 188 -3.26 -1.14 8.52
CA ILE A 188 -2.38 -2.28 8.20
C ILE A 188 -1.57 -2.71 9.44
N ALA A 189 -1.19 -1.76 10.28
CA ALA A 189 -0.60 -2.07 11.57
C ALA A 189 -1.62 -2.65 12.58
N LEU A 190 -2.87 -2.17 12.57
CA LEU A 190 -3.97 -2.73 13.37
C LEU A 190 -4.24 -4.19 13.02
N LEU A 191 -4.15 -4.56 11.75
CA LEU A 191 -4.41 -5.91 11.26
C LEU A 191 -3.23 -6.87 11.49
N ALA A 192 -2.00 -6.35 11.67
CA ALA A 192 -0.81 -7.14 11.98
C ALA A 192 -0.59 -7.42 13.48
N GLY A 193 -1.57 -7.09 14.34
CA GLY A 193 -1.55 -7.42 15.77
C GLY A 193 -0.90 -6.38 16.69
N GLY A 194 -0.78 -5.12 16.26
CA GLY A 194 -0.35 -4.02 17.13
C GLY A 194 -1.53 -3.37 17.86
N GLU A 195 -1.53 -3.41 19.20
CA GLU A 195 -2.47 -2.62 20.01
C GLU A 195 -2.25 -1.11 19.79
N LEU A 196 -3.35 -0.35 19.83
CA LEU A 196 -3.31 1.12 19.84
C LEU A 196 -2.63 1.61 21.12
N PRO A 197 -1.79 2.66 21.06
CA PRO A 197 -1.43 3.41 22.25
C PRO A 197 -2.72 3.92 22.89
N GLN A 198 -2.95 3.53 24.15
CA GLN A 198 -4.01 4.07 24.97
C GLN A 198 -3.79 5.58 25.09
N THR A 199 -4.55 6.38 24.35
CA THR A 199 -4.62 7.81 24.58
C THR A 199 -5.36 8.01 25.90
N SER A 200 -4.62 8.25 26.97
CA SER A 200 -5.19 8.70 28.24
C SER A 200 -5.85 10.06 27.99
N PRO A 201 -7.13 10.25 28.33
CA PRO A 201 -7.75 11.56 28.24
C PRO A 201 -7.08 12.49 29.27
N ALA A 202 -6.72 13.69 28.82
CA ALA A 202 -6.42 14.83 29.68
C ALA A 202 -7.71 15.59 29.99
#